data_AF-A0A7K3SC61-F1
#
_entry.id   AF-A0A7K3SC61-F1
#
_cell.length_a   1.000
_cell.length_b   1.000
_cell.length_c   1.000
_cell.angle_alpha   90.00
_cell.angle_beta   90.00
_cell.angle_gamma   90.00
#
_symmetry.space_group_name_H-M   'P 1'
#
loop_
_entity.id
_entity.type
_entity.pdbx_description
1 polymer ?
#
loop_
_entity_poly.entity_id
_entity_poly.type
_entity_poly.pdbx_seq_one_letter_code
_entity_poly.pdbx_strand_id
1 'polypeptide(L)'
;MPEGQLTLQEPPVLAETVPDTSAVWTYLPMALMSVSMMLMFLRPGGGNGVFMYLAMGVMALSAGAMLLGQLMRRSSERKQRLKGERRDYLRYLAQTRKRVRTTIAEQQRALAWRHPEPASLRSLARTSRLWERRPADEDFGEVRLAVGEQQLALTLNPVSTRPVEDLEPLCAHALRRFIRAYSTIPEQPLGLYLRSSARILLRPEETPGEEGAAAGADGSDDVRALVRAMLGQLTVFHAPEELWIAFCVSDERRADWEWVKWLPHVLDPHEEDGAGQARRITADLTELDDLLGAEFAERPGFDPDARPGRDEPYTVVVLDGVSVPEGHRWEGHGYRNALILDVSGALRWRPGRNTLRLTVGPDRVNLVRTD
;
A
#
# COMPACT_ATOMS: atom_id res chain seq x y z
N MET A 1 13.92 1.77 2.92
CA MET A 1 12.76 1.93 2.02
C MET A 1 12.93 3.22 1.24
N PRO A 2 12.49 3.30 -0.03
CA PRO A 2 12.41 4.59 -0.69
C PRO A 2 11.30 5.42 -0.06
N GLU A 3 11.64 6.59 0.47
CA GLU A 3 10.69 7.52 1.07
C GLU A 3 10.73 8.87 0.33
N GLY A 4 9.60 9.57 0.30
CA GLY A 4 9.53 10.93 -0.21
C GLY A 4 8.25 11.23 -0.99
N GLN A 5 8.25 12.40 -1.61
CA GLN A 5 7.14 12.87 -2.44
C GLN A 5 7.65 13.11 -3.85
N LEU A 6 6.89 12.63 -4.84
CA LEU A 6 7.14 12.95 -6.25
C LEU A 6 6.04 13.89 -6.72
N THR A 7 6.40 15.16 -6.87
CA THR A 7 5.51 16.18 -7.40
C THR A 7 5.34 15.97 -8.90
N LEU A 8 4.09 15.76 -9.32
CA LEU A 8 3.74 15.59 -10.72
C LEU A 8 3.37 16.95 -11.32
N GLN A 9 3.91 17.23 -12.51
CA GLN A 9 3.59 18.45 -13.25
C GLN A 9 2.14 18.44 -13.74
N GLU A 10 1.54 19.63 -13.75
CA GLU A 10 0.20 19.86 -14.25
C GLU A 10 0.10 19.56 -15.75
N PRO A 11 -1.02 18.98 -16.21
CA PRO A 11 -1.34 18.92 -17.63
C PRO A 11 -1.35 20.32 -18.26
N PRO A 12 -1.04 20.45 -19.56
CA PRO A 12 -1.19 21.73 -20.26
C PRO A 12 -2.65 22.20 -20.19
N VAL A 13 -2.83 23.53 -20.13
CA VAL A 13 -4.16 24.16 -20.08
C VAL A 13 -4.74 24.34 -21.48
N LEU A 14 -6.07 24.33 -21.56
CA LEU A 14 -6.78 24.79 -22.75
C LEU A 14 -6.51 26.29 -22.91
N ALA A 15 -6.00 26.69 -24.08
CA ALA A 15 -5.83 28.09 -24.39
C ALA A 15 -7.20 28.78 -24.38
N GLU A 16 -7.38 29.70 -23.43
CA GLU A 16 -8.59 30.51 -23.27
C GLU A 16 -8.92 31.22 -24.58
N THR A 17 -10.17 31.15 -25.01
CA THR A 17 -10.63 31.81 -26.23
C THR A 17 -10.79 33.30 -25.95
N VAL A 18 -9.67 34.03 -25.90
CA VAL A 18 -9.72 35.49 -25.91
C VAL A 18 -10.24 35.93 -27.29
N PRO A 19 -11.39 36.62 -27.36
CA PRO A 19 -11.86 37.20 -28.60
C PRO A 19 -10.83 38.24 -29.04
N ASP A 20 -10.10 37.93 -30.10
CA ASP A 20 -8.98 38.76 -30.56
C ASP A 20 -9.52 39.99 -31.29
N THR A 21 -9.76 41.06 -30.53
CA THR A 21 -10.13 42.37 -31.07
C THR A 21 -9.05 42.94 -31.99
N SER A 22 -7.82 42.40 -31.98
CA SER A 22 -6.74 42.82 -32.90
C SER A 22 -7.05 42.49 -34.36
N ALA A 23 -7.85 41.46 -34.63
CA ALA A 23 -8.36 41.21 -35.99
C ALA A 23 -9.23 42.38 -36.45
N VAL A 24 -10.14 42.88 -35.60
CA VAL A 24 -10.96 44.06 -35.89
C VAL A 24 -10.08 45.27 -36.17
N TRP A 25 -9.06 45.52 -35.34
CA TRP A 25 -8.13 46.63 -35.52
C TRP A 25 -7.23 46.52 -36.77
N THR A 26 -6.91 45.31 -37.20
CA THR A 26 -6.09 45.08 -38.42
C THR A 26 -6.92 45.26 -39.70
N TYR A 27 -8.22 44.93 -39.65
CA TYR A 27 -9.11 45.02 -40.81
C TYR A 27 -9.84 46.37 -40.92
N LEU A 28 -9.95 47.14 -39.84
CA LEU A 28 -10.58 48.46 -39.83
C LEU A 28 -9.94 49.44 -40.86
N PRO A 29 -8.60 49.56 -40.99
CA PRO A 29 -7.99 50.47 -41.97
C PRO A 29 -8.18 50.00 -43.41
N MET A 30 -8.12 48.70 -43.69
CA MET A 30 -8.36 48.13 -45.03
C MET A 30 -9.81 48.35 -45.46
N ALA A 31 -10.77 48.16 -44.55
CA ALA A 31 -12.18 48.46 -44.78
C ALA A 31 -12.39 49.97 -45.01
N LEU A 32 -11.80 50.83 -44.17
CA LEU A 32 -11.87 52.28 -44.32
C LEU A 32 -11.26 52.78 -45.64
N MET A 33 -10.13 52.22 -46.08
CA MET A 33 -9.50 52.56 -47.36
C MET A 33 -10.35 52.12 -48.55
N SER A 34 -11.03 50.97 -48.47
CA SER A 34 -11.97 50.53 -49.51
C SER A 34 -13.19 51.46 -49.62
N VAL A 35 -13.74 51.92 -48.49
CA VAL A 35 -14.83 52.90 -48.43
C VAL A 35 -14.36 54.29 -48.91
N SER A 36 -13.13 54.68 -48.58
CA SER A 36 -12.54 55.96 -49.02
C SER A 36 -12.34 56.00 -50.55
N MET A 37 -11.88 54.89 -51.16
CA MET A 37 -11.77 54.77 -52.62
C MET A 37 -13.15 54.81 -53.29
N MET A 38 -14.19 54.22 -52.67
CA MET A 38 -15.57 54.30 -53.15
C MET A 38 -16.10 55.73 -53.17
N LEU A 39 -15.83 56.51 -52.11
CA LEU A 39 -16.24 57.92 -52.05
C LEU A 39 -15.45 58.81 -53.03
N MET A 40 -14.20 58.45 -53.34
CA MET A 40 -13.37 59.18 -54.31
C MET A 40 -13.85 59.00 -55.76
N PHE A 41 -14.40 57.85 -56.12
CA PHE A 41 -14.99 57.57 -57.44
C PHE A 41 -16.47 57.95 -57.58
N LEU A 42 -17.14 58.27 -56.48
CA LEU A 42 -18.49 58.88 -56.48
C LEU A 42 -18.46 60.39 -56.78
N ARG A 43 -17.29 60.95 -57.11
CA ARG A 43 -17.13 62.31 -57.63
C ARG A 43 -17.69 62.36 -59.07
N PRO A 44 -18.62 63.27 -59.39
CA PRO A 44 -19.29 63.27 -60.69
C PRO A 44 -18.29 63.69 -61.79
N GLY A 45 -17.86 62.74 -62.64
CA GLY A 45 -17.08 63.07 -63.84
C GLY A 45 -16.18 62.00 -64.48
N GLY A 46 -15.96 60.81 -63.90
CA GLY A 46 -15.05 59.80 -64.46
C GLY A 46 -15.74 58.49 -64.84
N GLY A 47 -16.00 58.28 -66.14
CA GLY A 47 -16.67 57.07 -66.63
C GLY A 47 -15.81 55.82 -66.57
N ASN A 48 -16.29 54.78 -65.88
CA ASN A 48 -16.52 53.42 -66.40
C ASN A 48 -17.10 52.52 -65.28
N GLY A 49 -18.42 52.51 -65.10
CA GLY A 49 -19.08 51.80 -63.99
C GLY A 49 -18.82 50.29 -63.96
N VAL A 50 -18.55 49.66 -65.10
CA VAL A 50 -18.28 48.21 -65.21
C VAL A 50 -16.92 47.83 -64.62
N PHE A 51 -15.88 48.63 -64.85
CA PHE A 51 -14.55 48.40 -64.26
C PHE A 51 -14.58 48.54 -62.73
N MET A 52 -15.44 49.43 -62.20
CA MET A 52 -15.63 49.62 -60.76
C MET A 52 -16.23 48.39 -60.08
N TYR A 53 -17.29 47.79 -60.64
CA TYR A 53 -17.88 46.57 -60.08
C TYR A 53 -16.93 45.37 -60.15
N LEU A 54 -16.15 45.26 -61.23
CA LEU A 54 -15.15 44.20 -61.38
C LEU A 54 -14.00 44.35 -60.38
N ALA A 55 -13.46 45.57 -60.21
CA ALA A 55 -12.42 45.85 -59.23
C ALA A 55 -12.89 45.58 -57.80
N MET A 56 -14.12 45.98 -57.45
CA MET A 56 -14.73 45.69 -56.14
C MET A 56 -14.91 44.18 -55.90
N GLY A 57 -15.36 43.44 -56.91
CA GLY A 57 -15.53 41.98 -56.80
C GLY A 57 -14.21 41.25 -56.55
N VAL A 58 -13.15 41.62 -57.27
CA VAL A 58 -11.81 41.01 -57.11
C VAL A 58 -11.19 41.37 -55.76
N MET A 59 -11.34 42.61 -55.30
CA MET A 59 -10.79 43.05 -54.02
C MET A 59 -11.51 42.41 -52.83
N ALA A 60 -12.84 42.29 -52.89
CA ALA A 60 -13.63 41.60 -51.87
C ALA A 60 -13.29 40.10 -51.79
N LEU A 61 -13.13 39.44 -52.94
CA LEU A 61 -12.69 38.04 -53.01
C LEU A 61 -11.27 37.85 -52.45
N SER A 62 -10.35 38.78 -52.75
CA SER A 62 -8.97 38.73 -52.27
C SER A 62 -8.90 38.97 -50.76
N ALA A 63 -9.65 39.93 -50.24
CA ALA A 63 -9.77 40.17 -48.80
C ALA A 63 -10.39 38.96 -48.09
N GLY A 64 -11.44 38.37 -48.67
CA GLY A 64 -12.06 37.14 -48.14
C GLY A 64 -11.09 35.95 -48.13
N ALA A 65 -10.33 35.75 -49.20
CA ALA A 65 -9.34 34.69 -49.32
C ALA A 65 -8.17 34.87 -48.34
N MET A 66 -7.68 36.10 -48.14
CA MET A 66 -6.64 36.39 -47.14
C MET A 66 -7.15 36.21 -45.72
N LEU A 67 -8.38 36.63 -45.42
CA LEU A 67 -8.98 36.48 -44.09
C LEU A 67 -9.22 35.01 -43.74
N LEU A 68 -9.71 34.22 -44.71
CA LEU A 68 -9.80 32.76 -44.61
C LEU A 68 -8.41 32.11 -44.45
N GLY A 69 -7.43 32.52 -45.26
CA GLY A 69 -6.05 32.02 -45.17
C GLY A 69 -5.40 32.31 -43.82
N GLN A 70 -5.61 33.50 -43.26
CA GLN A 70 -5.08 33.90 -41.97
C GLN A 70 -5.78 33.18 -40.81
N LEU A 71 -7.10 32.98 -40.86
CA LEU A 71 -7.84 32.15 -39.91
C LEU A 71 -7.37 30.69 -39.96
N MET A 72 -7.16 30.16 -41.16
CA MET A 72 -6.68 28.79 -41.37
C MET A 72 -5.25 28.61 -40.86
N ARG A 73 -4.36 29.57 -41.11
CA ARG A 73 -2.99 29.57 -40.59
C ARG A 73 -2.97 29.65 -39.06
N ARG A 74 -3.74 30.56 -38.45
CA ARG A 74 -3.87 30.68 -36.99
C ARG A 74 -4.42 29.40 -36.35
N SER A 75 -5.45 28.80 -36.95
CA SER A 75 -6.00 27.51 -36.51
C SER A 75 -4.96 26.38 -36.62
N SER A 76 -4.19 26.36 -37.70
CA SER A 76 -3.09 25.39 -37.90
C SER A 76 -1.97 25.56 -36.87
N GLU A 77 -1.50 26.79 -36.65
CA GLU A 77 -0.47 27.11 -35.65
C GLU A 77 -0.94 26.74 -34.23
N ARG A 78 -2.20 27.05 -33.86
CA ARG A 78 -2.78 26.64 -32.57
C ARG A 78 -2.83 25.12 -32.42
N LYS A 79 -3.28 24.41 -33.46
CA LYS A 79 -3.29 22.93 -33.48
C LYS A 79 -1.89 22.34 -33.36
N GLN A 80 -0.88 22.93 -34.00
CA GLN A 80 0.50 22.47 -33.92
C GLN A 80 1.10 22.70 -32.54
N ARG A 81 0.87 23.87 -31.92
CA ARG A 81 1.33 24.17 -30.55
C ARG A 81 0.74 23.19 -29.52
N LEU A 82 -0.58 23.00 -29.53
CA LEU A 82 -1.26 22.03 -28.65
C LEU A 82 -0.76 20.59 -28.86
N LYS A 83 -0.47 20.19 -30.11
CA LYS A 83 0.14 18.88 -30.39
C LYS A 83 1.56 18.77 -29.80
N GLY A 84 2.34 19.84 -29.85
CA GLY A 84 3.66 19.91 -29.22
C GLY A 84 3.59 19.73 -27.71
N GLU A 85 2.75 20.53 -27.04
CA GLU A 85 2.55 20.47 -25.58
C GLU A 85 2.08 19.09 -25.12
N ARG A 86 1.11 18.49 -25.83
CA ARG A 86 0.68 17.10 -25.55
C ARG A 86 1.84 16.11 -25.67
N ARG A 87 2.62 16.19 -26.74
CA ARG A 87 3.76 15.29 -26.96
C ARG A 87 4.80 15.43 -25.85
N ASP A 88 5.08 16.64 -25.43
CA ASP A 88 6.10 16.92 -24.42
C ASP A 88 5.61 16.49 -23.03
N TYR A 89 4.33 16.69 -22.70
CA TYR A 89 3.73 16.18 -21.46
C TYR A 89 3.69 14.64 -21.40
N LEU A 90 3.31 13.99 -22.50
CA LEU A 90 3.33 12.52 -22.57
C LEU A 90 4.76 11.97 -22.48
N ARG A 91 5.75 12.68 -23.03
CA ARG A 91 7.17 12.34 -22.88
C ARG A 91 7.61 12.49 -21.42
N TYR A 92 7.20 13.56 -20.74
CA TYR A 92 7.42 13.74 -19.31
C TYR A 92 6.83 12.56 -18.52
N LEU A 93 5.56 12.20 -18.73
CA LEU A 93 4.94 11.03 -18.06
C LEU A 93 5.69 9.73 -18.35
N ALA A 94 6.22 9.54 -19.56
CA ALA A 94 7.02 8.37 -19.91
C ALA A 94 8.38 8.34 -19.19
N GLN A 95 9.03 9.48 -18.99
CA GLN A 95 10.26 9.58 -18.19
C GLN A 95 9.98 9.35 -16.71
N THR A 96 8.96 9.99 -16.16
CA THR A 96 8.51 9.82 -14.78
C THR A 96 8.14 8.37 -14.48
N ARG A 97 7.52 7.67 -15.45
CA ARG A 97 7.25 6.22 -15.36
C ARG A 97 8.50 5.40 -15.07
N LYS A 98 9.62 5.69 -15.73
CA LYS A 98 10.87 4.95 -15.51
C LYS A 98 11.34 5.12 -14.07
N ARG A 99 11.30 6.35 -13.56
CA ARG A 99 11.67 6.66 -12.16
C ARG A 99 10.77 5.92 -11.17
N VAL A 100 9.44 5.98 -11.36
CA VAL A 100 8.48 5.27 -10.49
C VAL A 100 8.70 3.76 -10.51
N ARG A 101 8.96 3.15 -11.68
CA ARG A 101 9.26 1.72 -11.78
C ARG A 101 10.55 1.32 -11.07
N THR A 102 11.58 2.16 -11.11
CA THR A 102 12.81 1.94 -10.33
C THR A 102 12.50 1.95 -8.84
N THR A 103 11.73 2.94 -8.37
CA THR A 103 11.31 3.04 -6.96
C THR A 103 10.45 1.85 -6.53
N ILE A 104 9.54 1.37 -7.37
CA ILE A 104 8.76 0.14 -7.11
C ILE A 104 9.69 -1.05 -6.92
N ALA A 105 10.70 -1.22 -7.78
CA ALA A 105 11.66 -2.31 -7.67
C ALA A 105 12.54 -2.19 -6.40
N GLU A 106 12.87 -0.98 -5.97
CA GLU A 106 13.57 -0.74 -4.70
C GLU A 106 12.70 -1.06 -3.49
N GLN A 107 11.44 -0.65 -3.49
CA GLN A 107 10.46 -1.00 -2.45
C GLN A 107 10.26 -2.51 -2.37
N GLN A 108 10.06 -3.18 -3.50
CA GLN A 108 9.93 -4.64 -3.58
C GLN A 108 11.12 -5.37 -2.97
N ARG A 109 12.35 -4.96 -3.34
CA ARG A 109 13.57 -5.55 -2.77
C ARG A 109 13.69 -5.30 -1.28
N ALA A 110 13.38 -4.09 -0.81
CA ALA A 110 13.45 -3.76 0.60
C ALA A 110 12.41 -4.53 1.43
N LEU A 111 11.18 -4.67 0.92
CA LEU A 111 10.13 -5.47 1.55
C LEU A 111 10.47 -6.96 1.55
N ALA A 112 10.94 -7.51 0.43
CA ALA A 112 11.37 -8.90 0.34
C ALA A 112 12.60 -9.20 1.23
N TRP A 113 13.49 -8.21 1.43
CA TRP A 113 14.58 -8.32 2.37
C TRP A 113 14.08 -8.41 3.81
N ARG A 114 13.21 -7.48 4.23
CA ARG A 114 12.66 -7.43 5.59
C ARG A 114 11.77 -8.64 5.89
N HIS A 115 10.91 -9.00 4.94
CA HIS A 115 9.89 -10.04 5.06
C HIS A 115 10.09 -11.12 4.00
N PRO A 116 11.14 -11.96 4.13
CA PRO A 116 11.44 -13.01 3.16
C PRO A 116 10.34 -14.07 3.15
N GLU A 117 10.34 -14.89 2.09
CA GLU A 117 9.41 -16.01 1.98
C GLU A 117 9.72 -17.08 3.05
N PRO A 118 8.71 -17.68 3.72
CA PRO A 118 8.93 -18.66 4.79
C PRO A 118 9.84 -19.83 4.39
N ALA A 119 9.72 -20.33 3.15
CA ALA A 119 10.55 -21.42 2.64
C ALA A 119 12.06 -21.08 2.57
N SER A 120 12.40 -19.79 2.52
CA SER A 120 13.79 -19.31 2.48
C SER A 120 14.44 -19.18 3.87
N LEU A 121 13.65 -19.16 4.96
CA LEU A 121 14.15 -18.90 6.33
C LEU A 121 15.25 -19.87 6.77
N ARG A 122 15.16 -21.14 6.37
CA ARG A 122 16.19 -22.15 6.66
C ARG A 122 17.59 -21.76 6.18
N SER A 123 17.66 -21.02 5.06
CA SER A 123 18.93 -20.57 4.49
C SER A 123 19.51 -19.38 5.25
N LEU A 124 18.67 -18.60 5.93
CA LEU A 124 19.07 -17.43 6.70
C LEU A 124 19.62 -17.79 8.07
N ALA A 125 19.17 -18.90 8.65
CA ALA A 125 19.54 -19.34 10.00
C ALA A 125 21.06 -19.56 10.22
N ARG A 126 21.86 -19.66 9.15
CA ARG A 126 23.33 -19.80 9.22
C ARG A 126 24.08 -18.61 8.62
N THR A 127 23.44 -17.47 8.53
CA THR A 127 24.01 -16.25 7.97
C THR A 127 24.11 -15.17 9.03
N SER A 128 24.72 -14.02 8.68
CA SER A 128 24.73 -12.84 9.54
C SER A 128 23.35 -12.25 9.82
N ARG A 129 22.30 -12.75 9.16
CA ARG A 129 20.91 -12.31 9.35
C ARG A 129 20.19 -13.02 10.49
N LEU A 130 20.79 -14.09 11.05
CA LEU A 130 20.25 -14.73 12.24
C LEU A 130 20.27 -13.72 13.40
N TRP A 131 19.11 -13.50 14.01
CA TRP A 131 18.93 -12.62 15.16
C TRP A 131 19.38 -11.17 14.91
N GLU A 132 19.11 -10.66 13.69
CA GLU A 132 19.50 -9.30 13.29
C GLU A 132 18.64 -8.21 13.94
N ARG A 133 17.39 -8.50 14.36
CA ARG A 133 16.44 -7.49 14.88
C ARG A 133 16.51 -7.37 16.39
N ARG A 134 16.66 -6.14 16.89
CA ARG A 134 16.81 -5.81 18.32
C ARG A 134 15.59 -5.10 18.89
N PRO A 135 15.30 -5.18 20.19
CA PRO A 135 14.16 -4.51 20.81
C PRO A 135 14.07 -2.99 20.59
N ALA A 136 15.20 -2.35 20.28
CA ALA A 136 15.26 -0.93 19.97
C ALA A 136 14.86 -0.60 18.52
N ASP A 137 14.86 -1.60 17.63
CA ASP A 137 14.54 -1.45 16.21
C ASP A 137 13.01 -1.41 16.01
N GLU A 138 12.58 -0.66 15.00
CA GLU A 138 11.16 -0.48 14.69
C GLU A 138 10.48 -1.75 14.14
N ASP A 139 11.26 -2.68 13.59
CA ASP A 139 10.77 -3.95 13.02
C ASP A 139 10.84 -5.13 14.00
N PHE A 140 11.19 -4.89 15.27
CA PHE A 140 11.14 -5.90 16.31
C PHE A 140 9.71 -6.37 16.57
N GLY A 141 9.46 -7.67 16.43
CA GLY A 141 8.12 -8.25 16.53
C GLY A 141 7.24 -8.00 15.30
N GLU A 142 7.80 -7.56 14.16
CA GLU A 142 7.10 -7.54 12.87
C GLU A 142 7.24 -8.89 12.18
N VAL A 143 6.15 -9.50 11.73
CA VAL A 143 6.16 -10.82 11.07
C VAL A 143 5.40 -10.80 9.76
N ARG A 144 5.89 -11.50 8.73
CA ARG A 144 5.17 -11.65 7.48
C ARG A 144 3.93 -12.51 7.72
N LEU A 145 2.78 -12.00 7.33
CA LEU A 145 1.50 -12.69 7.42
C LEU A 145 1.03 -13.18 6.05
N ALA A 146 1.13 -12.33 5.02
CA ALA A 146 0.53 -12.60 3.72
C ALA A 146 1.30 -11.94 2.58
N VAL A 147 0.81 -12.15 1.35
CA VAL A 147 1.22 -11.38 0.17
C VAL A 147 -0.03 -10.69 -0.37
N GLY A 148 0.07 -9.40 -0.66
CA GLY A 148 -1.08 -8.63 -1.13
C GLY A 148 -0.70 -7.29 -1.75
N GLU A 149 -1.70 -6.44 -1.89
CA GLU A 149 -1.51 -5.10 -2.42
C GLU A 149 -1.05 -4.12 -1.34
N GLN A 150 -0.04 -3.31 -1.64
CA GLN A 150 0.45 -2.26 -0.75
C GLN A 150 0.59 -0.93 -1.50
N GLN A 151 0.35 0.19 -0.83
CA GLN A 151 0.58 1.51 -1.40
C GLN A 151 2.07 1.71 -1.74
N LEU A 152 2.33 2.45 -2.81
CA LEU A 152 3.66 2.91 -3.17
C LEU A 152 4.19 3.83 -2.05
N ALA A 153 5.40 3.57 -1.56
CA ALA A 153 6.02 4.34 -0.49
C ALA A 153 6.29 5.81 -0.89
N LEU A 154 6.41 6.07 -2.20
CA LEU A 154 6.51 7.40 -2.78
C LEU A 154 5.12 7.98 -3.05
N THR A 155 4.75 9.05 -2.35
CA THR A 155 3.47 9.73 -2.57
C THR A 155 3.47 10.46 -3.90
N LEU A 156 2.56 10.06 -4.80
CA LEU A 156 2.33 10.70 -6.09
C LEU A 156 1.34 11.86 -5.93
N ASN A 157 1.86 13.07 -5.67
CA ASN A 157 1.01 14.25 -5.48
C ASN A 157 0.93 15.07 -6.78
N PRO A 158 -0.24 15.16 -7.43
CA PRO A 158 -0.44 16.12 -8.51
C PRO A 158 -0.46 17.52 -7.93
N VAL A 159 0.44 18.40 -8.38
CA VAL A 159 0.23 19.84 -8.18
C VAL A 159 -1.04 20.18 -8.97
N SER A 160 -2.07 20.74 -8.32
CA SER A 160 -3.30 21.13 -9.01
C SER A 160 -3.72 22.50 -8.51
N THR A 161 -3.35 23.53 -9.28
CA THR A 161 -3.65 24.94 -9.00
C THR A 161 -4.90 25.44 -9.72
N ARG A 162 -5.41 24.71 -10.72
CA ARG A 162 -6.54 25.13 -11.58
C ARG A 162 -7.68 24.11 -11.64
N PRO A 163 -8.94 24.56 -11.88
CA PRO A 163 -10.07 23.68 -12.11
C PRO A 163 -9.81 22.68 -13.23
N VAL A 164 -10.34 21.45 -13.08
CA VAL A 164 -10.18 20.35 -14.04
C VAL A 164 -10.69 20.72 -15.45
N GLU A 165 -11.68 21.61 -15.51
CA GLU A 165 -12.35 22.06 -16.73
C GLU A 165 -11.43 22.83 -17.68
N ASP A 166 -10.38 23.46 -17.13
CA ASP A 166 -9.41 24.25 -17.90
C ASP A 166 -8.23 23.42 -18.41
N LEU A 167 -8.14 22.13 -18.05
CA LEU A 167 -7.04 21.26 -18.42
C LEU A 167 -7.28 20.55 -19.76
N GLU A 168 -6.20 20.29 -20.49
CA GLU A 168 -6.28 19.51 -21.72
C GLU A 168 -6.71 18.06 -21.37
N PRO A 169 -7.83 17.58 -21.95
CA PRO A 169 -8.50 16.37 -21.45
C PRO A 169 -7.69 15.09 -21.63
N LEU A 170 -6.89 14.98 -22.71
CA LEU A 170 -6.06 13.80 -22.94
C LEU A 170 -4.93 13.70 -21.91
N CYS A 171 -4.24 14.79 -21.66
CA CYS A 171 -3.15 14.86 -20.68
C CYS A 171 -3.67 14.68 -19.26
N ALA A 172 -4.81 15.30 -18.92
CA ALA A 172 -5.47 15.12 -17.62
C ALA A 172 -5.90 13.66 -17.42
N HIS A 173 -6.47 13.00 -18.43
CA HIS A 173 -6.82 11.59 -18.38
C HIS A 173 -5.57 10.70 -18.23
N ALA A 174 -4.50 10.98 -18.98
CA ALA A 174 -3.24 10.25 -18.90
C ALA A 174 -2.60 10.34 -17.50
N LEU A 175 -2.62 11.51 -16.87
CA LEU A 175 -2.15 11.71 -15.50
C LEU A 175 -2.97 10.91 -14.50
N ARG A 176 -4.31 10.96 -14.57
CA ARG A 176 -5.19 10.18 -13.67
C ARG A 176 -4.94 8.68 -13.79
N ARG A 177 -4.81 8.18 -15.02
CA ARG A 177 -4.48 6.77 -15.28
C ARG A 177 -3.09 6.42 -14.72
N PHE A 178 -2.12 7.32 -14.85
CA PHE A 178 -0.78 7.14 -14.30
C PHE A 178 -0.81 6.99 -12.77
N ILE A 179 -1.49 7.90 -12.05
CA ILE A 179 -1.61 7.85 -10.59
C ILE A 179 -2.29 6.54 -10.16
N ARG A 180 -3.44 6.19 -10.75
CA ARG A 180 -4.15 4.95 -10.42
C ARG A 180 -3.34 3.68 -10.68
N ALA A 181 -2.52 3.67 -11.73
CA ALA A 181 -1.75 2.48 -12.10
C ALA A 181 -0.50 2.26 -11.22
N TYR A 182 0.00 3.30 -10.55
CA TYR A 182 1.23 3.25 -9.77
C TYR A 182 1.04 3.61 -8.30
N SER A 183 -0.17 3.94 -7.85
CA SER A 183 -0.46 4.19 -6.43
C SER A 183 -0.34 2.92 -5.60
N THR A 184 -0.72 1.77 -6.17
CA THR A 184 -0.76 0.48 -5.49
C THR A 184 0.14 -0.51 -6.22
N ILE A 185 0.95 -1.25 -5.46
CA ILE A 185 1.86 -2.28 -5.95
C ILE A 185 1.29 -3.64 -5.54
N PRO A 186 1.06 -4.56 -6.48
CA PRO A 186 0.61 -5.91 -6.17
C PRO A 186 1.75 -6.79 -5.64
N GLU A 187 1.39 -7.95 -5.10
CA GLU A 187 2.33 -9.03 -4.71
C GLU A 187 3.43 -8.60 -3.72
N GLN A 188 3.09 -7.72 -2.77
CA GLN A 188 4.00 -7.26 -1.72
C GLN A 188 3.83 -8.11 -0.45
N PRO A 189 4.93 -8.47 0.25
CA PRO A 189 4.82 -9.14 1.52
C PRO A 189 4.24 -8.19 2.56
N LEU A 190 3.16 -8.61 3.20
CA LEU A 190 2.46 -7.86 4.24
C LEU A 190 2.97 -8.31 5.60
N GLY A 191 3.62 -7.39 6.31
CA GLY A 191 4.03 -7.54 7.70
C GLY A 191 2.89 -7.18 8.65
N LEU A 192 2.79 -7.92 9.75
CA LEU A 192 1.97 -7.62 10.90
C LEU A 192 2.88 -7.28 12.07
N TYR A 193 2.68 -6.11 12.66
CA TYR A 193 3.38 -5.71 13.87
C TYR A 193 2.69 -6.31 15.10
N LEU A 194 3.28 -7.35 15.69
CA LEU A 194 2.64 -8.14 16.73
C LEU A 194 2.47 -7.38 18.05
N ARG A 195 3.41 -6.48 18.35
CA ARG A 195 3.41 -5.68 19.59
C ARG A 195 2.23 -4.71 19.71
N SER A 196 1.51 -4.42 18.62
CA SER A 196 0.29 -3.59 18.70
C SER A 196 -0.95 -4.36 19.17
N SER A 197 -0.86 -5.68 19.36
CA SER A 197 -1.97 -6.53 19.79
C SER A 197 -1.58 -7.35 21.01
N ALA A 198 -2.46 -7.42 22.00
CA ALA A 198 -2.30 -8.31 23.14
C ALA A 198 -2.62 -9.77 22.75
N ARG A 199 -3.48 -9.94 21.75
CA ARG A 199 -3.86 -11.26 21.24
C ARG A 199 -4.25 -11.19 19.77
N ILE A 200 -3.96 -12.29 19.08
CA ILE A 200 -4.40 -12.55 17.72
C ILE A 200 -5.22 -13.84 17.78
N LEU A 201 -6.49 -13.71 17.43
CA LEU A 201 -7.41 -14.83 17.32
C LEU A 201 -7.44 -15.26 15.86
N LEU A 202 -7.11 -16.52 15.59
CA LEU A 202 -7.18 -17.09 14.25
C LEU A 202 -8.31 -18.11 14.17
N ARG A 203 -9.06 -18.10 13.07
CA ARG A 203 -10.11 -19.06 12.78
C ARG A 203 -9.99 -19.54 11.34
N PRO A 204 -10.36 -20.79 11.04
CA PRO A 204 -10.56 -21.20 9.66
C PRO A 204 -11.62 -20.30 9.00
N GLU A 205 -11.46 -20.01 7.71
CA GLU A 205 -12.50 -19.40 6.91
C GLU A 205 -13.67 -20.38 6.77
N GLU A 206 -14.88 -19.94 7.14
CA GLU A 206 -16.09 -20.76 6.96
C GLU A 206 -16.43 -20.84 5.48
N THR A 207 -16.29 -22.02 4.88
CA THR A 207 -16.69 -22.24 3.48
C THR A 207 -18.20 -22.50 3.45
N PRO A 208 -19.02 -21.68 2.75
CA PRO A 208 -20.46 -21.90 2.66
C PRO A 208 -20.73 -23.21 1.90
N GLY A 209 -21.25 -24.23 2.60
CA GLY A 209 -21.57 -25.54 2.00
C GLY A 209 -21.11 -26.76 2.81
N GLU A 210 -20.24 -26.57 3.80
CA GLU A 210 -19.81 -27.63 4.73
C GLU A 210 -20.51 -27.49 6.10
N GLU A 211 -21.81 -27.20 6.09
CA GLU A 211 -22.63 -27.34 7.30
C GLU A 211 -22.84 -28.83 7.57
N GLY A 212 -21.93 -29.45 8.34
CA GLY A 212 -22.16 -30.79 8.91
C GLY A 212 -21.04 -31.81 8.73
N ALA A 213 -19.94 -31.49 8.04
CA ALA A 213 -18.70 -32.20 8.30
C ALA A 213 -18.17 -31.68 9.64
N ALA A 214 -18.06 -32.54 10.65
CA ALA A 214 -17.47 -32.18 11.94
C ALA A 214 -16.20 -31.33 11.69
N ALA A 215 -16.05 -30.20 12.40
CA ALA A 215 -14.92 -29.28 12.36
C ALA A 215 -13.58 -30.03 12.56
N GLY A 216 -13.15 -30.71 11.52
CA GLY A 216 -12.32 -31.89 11.57
C GLY A 216 -11.13 -31.67 10.66
N ALA A 217 -9.97 -31.51 11.30
CA ALA A 217 -8.63 -31.53 10.75
C ALA A 217 -8.23 -30.46 9.70
N ASP A 218 -9.01 -30.22 8.64
CA ASP A 218 -8.50 -29.58 7.41
C ASP A 218 -8.29 -28.06 7.55
N GLY A 219 -9.34 -27.29 7.86
CA GLY A 219 -9.20 -25.81 8.01
C GLY A 219 -8.36 -25.37 9.22
N SER A 220 -8.19 -26.23 10.22
CA SER A 220 -7.30 -25.95 11.36
C SER A 220 -5.82 -26.12 11.00
N ASP A 221 -5.50 -26.88 9.95
CA ASP A 221 -4.11 -27.04 9.51
C ASP A 221 -3.61 -25.80 8.76
N ASP A 222 -4.46 -25.11 7.99
CA ASP A 222 -4.10 -23.82 7.36
C ASP A 222 -3.73 -22.77 8.41
N VAL A 223 -4.51 -22.68 9.49
CA VAL A 223 -4.21 -21.79 10.63
C VAL A 223 -2.86 -22.17 11.26
N ARG A 224 -2.64 -23.46 11.53
CA ARG A 224 -1.35 -23.93 12.08
C ARG A 224 -0.20 -23.67 11.12
N ALA A 225 -0.38 -23.85 9.82
CA ALA A 225 0.64 -23.60 8.81
C ALA A 225 1.06 -22.12 8.80
N LEU A 226 0.09 -21.20 8.87
CA LEU A 226 0.36 -19.77 9.00
C LEU A 226 1.12 -19.45 10.29
N VAL A 227 0.67 -19.99 11.42
CA VAL A 227 1.34 -19.75 12.71
C VAL A 227 2.76 -20.34 12.72
N ARG A 228 2.97 -21.54 12.18
CA ARG A 228 4.32 -22.12 12.02
C ARG A 228 5.22 -21.23 11.16
N ALA A 229 4.70 -20.65 10.07
CA ALA A 229 5.46 -19.70 9.26
C ALA A 229 5.81 -18.42 10.03
N MET A 230 4.87 -17.87 10.81
CA MET A 230 5.10 -16.71 11.68
C MET A 230 6.18 -17.00 12.73
N LEU A 231 6.06 -18.11 13.46
CA LEU A 231 7.03 -18.51 14.49
C LEU A 231 8.41 -18.80 13.88
N GLY A 232 8.46 -19.45 12.72
CA GLY A 232 9.71 -19.66 11.98
C GLY A 232 10.40 -18.33 11.65
N GLN A 233 9.66 -17.31 11.23
CA GLN A 233 10.25 -16.01 10.96
C GLN A 233 10.69 -15.30 12.25
N LEU A 234 9.89 -15.36 13.32
CA LEU A 234 10.25 -14.76 14.61
C LEU A 234 11.55 -15.34 15.16
N THR A 235 11.67 -16.67 15.16
CA THR A 235 12.83 -17.40 15.71
C THR A 235 14.11 -17.17 14.92
N VAL A 236 14.02 -16.93 13.61
CA VAL A 236 15.19 -16.61 12.77
C VAL A 236 15.67 -15.18 13.00
N PHE A 237 14.77 -14.22 13.22
CA PHE A 237 15.15 -12.80 13.26
C PHE A 237 15.35 -12.21 14.66
N HIS A 238 14.91 -12.88 15.72
CA HIS A 238 15.01 -12.39 17.10
C HIS A 238 15.81 -13.36 17.96
N ALA A 239 16.64 -12.83 18.86
CA ALA A 239 17.44 -13.66 19.75
C ALA A 239 16.58 -14.30 20.86
N PRO A 240 16.91 -15.52 21.34
CA PRO A 240 16.16 -16.19 22.41
C PRO A 240 16.25 -15.47 23.76
N GLU A 241 17.19 -14.54 23.95
CA GLU A 241 17.27 -13.70 25.16
C GLU A 241 16.30 -12.50 25.12
N GLU A 242 15.76 -12.18 23.93
CA GLU A 242 14.90 -11.01 23.69
C GLU A 242 13.46 -11.41 23.35
N LEU A 243 13.26 -12.63 22.84
CA LEU A 243 11.97 -13.19 22.48
C LEU A 243 11.83 -14.63 23.01
N TRP A 244 10.79 -14.87 23.79
CA TRP A 244 10.42 -16.19 24.30
C TRP A 244 9.16 -16.69 23.60
N ILE A 245 9.07 -18.01 23.43
CA ILE A 245 7.89 -18.67 22.89
C ILE A 245 7.47 -19.77 23.86
N ALA A 246 6.21 -19.74 24.28
CA ALA A 246 5.63 -20.75 25.13
C ALA A 246 4.41 -21.39 24.45
N PHE A 247 4.20 -22.67 24.70
CA PHE A 247 3.16 -23.47 24.06
C PHE A 247 2.26 -24.11 25.11
N CYS A 248 0.96 -23.83 25.01
CA CYS A 248 -0.09 -24.56 25.71
C CYS A 248 -0.87 -25.36 24.66
N VAL A 249 -0.51 -26.63 24.51
CA VAL A 249 -0.97 -27.48 23.41
C VAL A 249 -1.48 -28.78 23.97
N SER A 250 -2.73 -29.13 23.66
CA SER A 250 -3.31 -30.40 24.11
C SER A 250 -2.54 -31.61 23.58
N ASP A 251 -2.59 -32.73 24.28
CA ASP A 251 -1.88 -33.95 23.89
C ASP A 251 -2.26 -34.42 22.47
N GLU A 252 -3.51 -34.19 22.05
CA GLU A 252 -4.01 -34.50 20.70
C GLU A 252 -3.31 -33.69 19.60
N ARG A 253 -2.89 -32.47 19.90
CA ARG A 253 -2.26 -31.53 18.95
C ARG A 253 -0.73 -31.49 19.09
N ARG A 254 -0.17 -32.14 20.10
CA ARG A 254 1.27 -32.12 20.40
C ARG A 254 2.14 -32.56 19.21
N ALA A 255 1.67 -33.53 18.41
CA ALA A 255 2.39 -34.01 17.23
C ALA A 255 2.64 -32.90 16.18
N ASP A 256 1.70 -31.97 16.02
CA ASP A 256 1.80 -30.86 15.06
C ASP A 256 2.88 -29.83 15.46
N TRP A 257 3.28 -29.85 16.73
CA TRP A 257 4.22 -28.91 17.37
C TRP A 257 5.53 -29.56 17.82
N GLU A 258 5.73 -30.86 17.56
CA GLU A 258 6.94 -31.63 17.92
C GLU A 258 8.25 -30.90 17.58
N TRP A 259 8.28 -30.15 16.47
CA TRP A 259 9.45 -29.46 15.98
C TRP A 259 9.95 -28.31 16.87
N VAL A 260 9.08 -27.75 17.71
CA VAL A 260 9.41 -26.56 18.52
C VAL A 260 10.35 -26.89 19.66
N LYS A 261 10.47 -28.16 20.05
CA LYS A 261 11.35 -28.64 21.13
C LYS A 261 12.85 -28.41 20.87
N TRP A 262 13.22 -28.11 19.62
CA TRP A 262 14.58 -27.80 19.20
C TRP A 262 14.88 -26.30 19.12
N LEU A 263 13.87 -25.44 19.30
CA LEU A 263 14.04 -24.00 19.23
C LEU A 263 14.62 -23.47 20.56
N PRO A 264 15.67 -22.65 20.52
CA PRO A 264 16.23 -22.07 21.75
C PRO A 264 15.24 -21.11 22.44
N HIS A 265 14.30 -20.53 21.70
CA HIS A 265 13.28 -19.60 22.20
C HIS A 265 12.26 -20.25 23.16
N VAL A 266 12.18 -21.58 23.15
CA VAL A 266 11.26 -22.35 24.00
C VAL A 266 11.97 -22.87 25.25
N LEU A 267 13.30 -22.82 25.28
CA LEU A 267 14.10 -23.33 26.38
C LEU A 267 14.09 -22.35 27.57
N ASP A 268 13.96 -22.90 28.77
CA ASP A 268 14.16 -22.14 29.99
C ASP A 268 15.67 -22.01 30.30
N PRO A 269 16.18 -20.79 30.53
CA PRO A 269 17.59 -20.59 30.83
C PRO A 269 17.99 -20.99 32.27
N HIS A 270 17.03 -21.12 33.19
CA HIS A 270 17.28 -21.38 34.61
C HIS A 270 16.82 -22.77 35.07
N GLU A 271 15.87 -23.38 34.37
CA GLU A 271 15.38 -24.73 34.68
C GLU A 271 15.93 -25.80 33.73
N GLU A 272 16.30 -26.95 34.30
CA GLU A 272 16.73 -28.13 33.56
C GLU A 272 15.80 -29.31 33.87
N ASP A 273 15.43 -30.04 32.82
CA ASP A 273 14.80 -31.35 32.90
C ASP A 273 15.85 -32.47 32.72
N GLY A 274 15.42 -33.74 32.83
CA GLY A 274 16.31 -34.89 32.69
C GLY A 274 16.98 -35.04 31.30
N ALA A 275 16.59 -34.21 30.31
CA ALA A 275 17.07 -34.22 28.94
C ALA A 275 17.72 -32.89 28.49
N GLY A 276 17.97 -31.94 29.41
CA GLY A 276 18.61 -30.65 29.14
C GLY A 276 17.80 -29.49 29.71
N GLN A 277 17.86 -28.32 29.07
CA GLN A 277 17.02 -27.18 29.48
C GLN A 277 15.53 -27.53 29.38
N ALA A 278 14.78 -27.18 30.41
CA ALA A 278 13.35 -27.36 30.45
C ALA A 278 12.70 -26.59 29.29
N ARG A 279 11.57 -27.09 28.79
CA ARG A 279 10.87 -26.51 27.63
C ARG A 279 9.57 -25.89 28.11
N ARG A 280 9.27 -24.66 27.67
CA ARG A 280 7.99 -23.99 27.91
C ARG A 280 6.87 -24.57 27.04
N ILE A 281 6.62 -25.87 27.19
CA ILE A 281 5.61 -26.64 26.46
C ILE A 281 4.83 -27.44 27.48
N THR A 282 3.53 -27.19 27.57
CA THR A 282 2.61 -27.91 28.46
C THR A 282 1.27 -28.12 27.76
N ALA A 283 0.44 -29.01 28.31
CA ALA A 283 -0.95 -29.19 27.91
C ALA A 283 -1.95 -28.43 28.79
N ASP A 284 -1.51 -27.87 29.93
CA ASP A 284 -2.37 -27.22 30.91
C ASP A 284 -1.97 -25.76 31.16
N LEU A 285 -2.97 -24.90 31.35
CA LEU A 285 -2.74 -23.47 31.53
C LEU A 285 -2.12 -23.11 32.88
N THR A 286 -2.47 -23.83 33.95
CA THR A 286 -1.89 -23.57 35.28
C THR A 286 -0.42 -23.94 35.28
N GLU A 287 -0.06 -25.08 34.67
CA GLU A 287 1.34 -25.43 34.46
C GLU A 287 2.05 -24.42 33.54
N LEU A 288 1.36 -23.83 32.56
CA LEU A 288 1.96 -22.78 31.71
C LEU A 288 2.29 -21.52 32.53
N ASP A 289 1.40 -21.09 33.42
CA ASP A 289 1.67 -19.95 34.29
C ASP A 289 2.84 -20.23 35.23
N ASP A 290 2.96 -21.46 35.75
CA ASP A 290 4.10 -21.89 36.56
C ASP A 290 5.41 -21.85 35.74
N LEU A 291 5.40 -22.36 34.50
CA LEU A 291 6.55 -22.34 33.58
C LEU A 291 6.97 -20.93 33.13
N LEU A 292 6.01 -20.00 33.06
CA LEU A 292 6.30 -18.58 32.76
C LEU A 292 6.85 -17.84 33.99
N GLY A 293 6.57 -18.35 35.19
CA GLY A 293 7.11 -17.87 36.45
C GLY A 293 6.43 -16.62 37.02
N ALA A 294 6.74 -16.33 38.29
CA ALA A 294 6.13 -15.24 39.04
C ALA A 294 6.42 -13.85 38.43
N GLU A 295 7.62 -13.64 37.90
CA GLU A 295 7.99 -12.36 37.25
C GLU A 295 7.08 -12.05 36.05
N PHE A 296 6.68 -13.08 35.28
CA PHE A 296 5.73 -12.91 34.19
C PHE A 296 4.32 -12.56 34.71
N ALA A 297 3.88 -13.25 35.77
CA ALA A 297 2.57 -13.02 36.38
C ALA A 297 2.42 -11.59 36.92
N GLU A 298 3.50 -11.00 37.43
CA GLU A 298 3.55 -9.63 37.97
C GLU A 298 3.60 -8.54 36.90
N ARG A 299 3.84 -8.87 35.63
CA ARG A 299 3.91 -7.85 34.56
C ARG A 299 2.63 -7.01 34.55
N PRO A 300 2.70 -5.68 34.28
CA PRO A 300 1.53 -4.83 34.10
C PRO A 300 0.63 -5.29 32.94
N GLY A 301 -0.54 -4.65 32.81
CA GLY A 301 -1.42 -4.86 31.66
C GLY A 301 -0.73 -4.56 30.33
N PHE A 302 -1.32 -5.07 29.23
CA PHE A 302 -0.77 -4.83 27.90
C PHE A 302 -0.59 -3.33 27.61
N ASP A 303 0.58 -3.00 27.09
CA ASP A 303 0.96 -1.66 26.67
C ASP A 303 1.67 -1.78 25.30
N PRO A 304 1.12 -1.18 24.22
CA PRO A 304 1.71 -1.27 22.88
C PRO A 304 3.03 -0.47 22.75
N ASP A 305 3.24 0.53 23.62
CA ASP A 305 4.42 1.39 23.57
C ASP A 305 5.57 0.83 24.43
N ALA A 306 5.28 -0.11 25.31
CA ALA A 306 6.27 -0.80 26.13
C ALA A 306 7.30 -1.52 25.26
N ARG A 307 8.58 -1.25 25.51
CA ARG A 307 9.68 -1.89 24.79
C ARG A 307 10.12 -3.15 25.53
N PRO A 308 10.31 -4.28 24.83
CA PRO A 308 10.88 -5.47 25.44
C PRO A 308 12.36 -5.24 25.76
N GLY A 309 12.89 -6.04 26.66
CA GLY A 309 14.28 -6.02 27.07
C GLY A 309 14.73 -7.39 27.53
N ARG A 310 15.96 -7.50 28.04
CA ARG A 310 16.46 -8.78 28.59
C ARG A 310 15.77 -9.17 29.89
N ASP A 311 15.42 -8.18 30.71
CA ASP A 311 14.72 -8.40 31.99
C ASP A 311 13.22 -8.66 31.78
N GLU A 312 12.65 -8.13 30.68
CA GLU A 312 11.27 -8.40 30.28
C GLU A 312 11.22 -8.75 28.78
N PRO A 313 11.58 -9.99 28.41
CA PRO A 313 11.56 -10.44 27.02
C PRO A 313 10.15 -10.43 26.45
N TYR A 314 10.06 -10.25 25.13
CA TYR A 314 8.78 -10.33 24.43
C TYR A 314 8.34 -11.79 24.36
N THR A 315 7.19 -12.11 24.98
CA THR A 315 6.73 -13.49 25.10
C THR A 315 5.56 -13.75 24.17
N VAL A 316 5.69 -14.72 23.27
CA VAL A 316 4.61 -15.21 22.43
C VAL A 316 4.08 -16.52 23.00
N VAL A 317 2.81 -16.54 23.39
CA VAL A 317 2.12 -17.71 23.93
C VAL A 317 1.21 -18.28 22.85
N VAL A 318 1.38 -19.56 22.51
CA VAL A 318 0.58 -20.27 21.50
C VAL A 318 -0.40 -21.20 22.20
N LEU A 319 -1.69 -21.07 21.88
CA LEU A 319 -2.77 -21.91 22.41
C LEU A 319 -3.34 -22.78 21.29
N ASP A 320 -3.28 -24.11 21.43
CA ASP A 320 -3.86 -25.06 20.46
C ASP A 320 -4.47 -26.28 21.17
N GLY A 321 -5.78 -26.45 21.05
CA GLY A 321 -6.56 -27.54 21.62
C GLY A 321 -6.86 -27.42 23.12
N VAL A 322 -6.57 -26.27 23.73
CA VAL A 322 -6.75 -26.03 25.17
C VAL A 322 -7.94 -25.13 25.48
N SER A 323 -8.45 -25.18 26.71
CA SER A 323 -9.52 -24.30 27.20
C SER A 323 -9.00 -23.30 28.22
N VAL A 324 -9.30 -22.02 28.03
CA VAL A 324 -8.90 -20.96 28.98
C VAL A 324 -10.00 -20.80 30.04
N PRO A 325 -9.68 -20.87 31.35
CA PRO A 325 -10.67 -20.64 32.41
C PRO A 325 -11.32 -19.26 32.32
N GLU A 326 -12.61 -19.16 32.70
CA GLU A 326 -13.30 -17.88 32.72
C GLU A 326 -12.65 -16.91 33.71
N GLY A 327 -12.47 -15.66 33.28
CA GLY A 327 -11.84 -14.63 34.12
C GLY A 327 -10.32 -14.72 34.18
N HIS A 328 -9.71 -15.64 33.43
CA HIS A 328 -8.26 -15.66 33.26
C HIS A 328 -7.76 -14.34 32.68
N ARG A 329 -6.58 -13.89 33.11
CA ARG A 329 -6.02 -12.60 32.69
C ARG A 329 -5.76 -12.52 31.19
N TRP A 330 -5.60 -13.67 30.53
CA TRP A 330 -5.51 -13.80 29.07
C TRP A 330 -6.77 -13.39 28.35
N GLU A 331 -7.95 -13.45 28.97
CA GLU A 331 -9.19 -12.89 28.43
C GLU A 331 -9.31 -11.39 28.70
N GLY A 332 -8.67 -10.88 29.77
CA GLY A 332 -8.76 -9.51 30.25
C GLY A 332 -7.78 -8.53 29.58
N HIS A 333 -7.01 -7.79 30.39
CA HIS A 333 -6.08 -6.75 29.91
C HIS A 333 -4.77 -7.29 29.33
N GLY A 334 -4.54 -8.61 29.38
CA GLY A 334 -3.28 -9.23 28.95
C GLY A 334 -2.09 -8.81 29.81
N TYR A 335 -0.90 -9.05 29.26
CA TYR A 335 0.39 -8.75 29.89
C TYR A 335 1.20 -7.83 29.00
N ARG A 336 2.00 -6.96 29.61
CA ARG A 336 3.01 -6.15 28.92
C ARG A 336 4.03 -7.07 28.25
N ASN A 337 4.48 -6.66 27.06
CA ASN A 337 5.46 -7.41 26.26
C ASN A 337 5.04 -8.88 26.04
N ALA A 338 3.75 -9.15 25.90
CA ALA A 338 3.24 -10.48 25.64
C ALA A 338 2.17 -10.47 24.55
N LEU A 339 2.14 -11.56 23.78
CA LEU A 339 1.15 -11.83 22.74
C LEU A 339 0.58 -13.22 22.92
N ILE A 340 -0.74 -13.34 22.84
CA ILE A 340 -1.41 -14.64 22.77
C ILE A 340 -1.83 -14.92 21.33
N LEU A 341 -1.36 -16.04 20.78
CA LEU A 341 -1.79 -16.60 19.50
C LEU A 341 -2.78 -17.72 19.77
N ASP A 342 -4.06 -17.48 19.49
CA ASP A 342 -5.11 -18.47 19.64
C ASP A 342 -5.36 -19.18 18.30
N VAL A 343 -4.90 -20.43 18.21
CA VAL A 343 -4.90 -21.25 16.98
C VAL A 343 -6.18 -22.07 16.87
N SER A 344 -6.60 -22.70 17.96
CA SER A 344 -7.76 -23.59 18.01
C SER A 344 -9.03 -22.92 18.49
N GLY A 345 -8.92 -21.71 19.03
CA GLY A 345 -10.05 -20.97 19.52
C GLY A 345 -10.37 -21.08 20.98
N ALA A 346 -9.34 -21.23 21.81
CA ALA A 346 -9.43 -21.27 23.27
C ALA A 346 -10.07 -20.00 23.85
N LEU A 347 -9.91 -18.85 23.17
CA LEU A 347 -10.44 -17.56 23.60
C LEU A 347 -11.74 -17.21 22.85
N ARG A 348 -12.58 -16.43 23.53
CA ARG A 348 -13.83 -15.92 22.98
C ARG A 348 -13.57 -15.05 21.74
N TRP A 349 -14.26 -15.36 20.65
CA TRP A 349 -14.22 -14.58 19.41
C TRP A 349 -14.97 -13.24 19.54
N ARG A 350 -14.37 -12.26 20.23
CA ARG A 350 -14.96 -10.94 20.47
C ARG A 350 -14.04 -9.82 20.00
N PRO A 351 -14.60 -8.72 19.47
CA PRO A 351 -13.81 -7.54 19.16
C PRO A 351 -13.23 -6.94 20.46
N GLY A 352 -12.03 -6.40 20.36
CA GLY A 352 -11.35 -5.74 21.47
C GLY A 352 -10.32 -4.75 20.95
N ARG A 353 -10.04 -3.69 21.71
CA ARG A 353 -9.11 -2.63 21.30
C ARG A 353 -7.71 -3.15 20.95
N ASN A 354 -7.27 -4.20 21.65
CA ASN A 354 -5.95 -4.82 21.49
C ASN A 354 -6.06 -6.27 20.99
N THR A 355 -7.13 -6.58 20.25
CA THR A 355 -7.44 -7.93 19.77
C THR A 355 -7.56 -7.91 18.25
N LEU A 356 -6.64 -8.62 17.59
CA LEU A 356 -6.72 -8.85 16.16
C LEU A 356 -7.49 -10.14 15.90
N ARG A 357 -8.36 -10.14 14.89
CA ARG A 357 -9.15 -11.30 14.48
C ARG A 357 -8.89 -11.59 13.01
N LEU A 358 -8.41 -12.79 12.73
CA LEU A 358 -8.06 -13.23 11.38
C LEU A 358 -8.85 -14.49 11.03
N THR A 359 -9.43 -14.51 9.83
CA THR A 359 -9.86 -15.78 9.22
C THR A 359 -8.83 -16.24 8.20
N VAL A 360 -8.53 -17.53 8.21
CA VAL A 360 -7.48 -18.16 7.41
C VAL A 360 -8.13 -19.23 6.54
N GLY A 361 -8.03 -19.06 5.24
CA GLY A 361 -8.33 -20.11 4.26
C GLY A 361 -7.04 -20.61 3.60
N PRO A 362 -7.14 -21.53 2.62
CA PRO A 362 -5.98 -22.18 2.01
C PRO A 362 -5.03 -21.20 1.33
N ASP A 363 -5.56 -20.18 0.65
CA ASP A 363 -4.78 -19.22 -0.14
C ASP A 363 -4.97 -17.76 0.30
N ARG A 364 -5.69 -17.51 1.39
CA ARG A 364 -6.00 -16.13 1.84
C ARG A 364 -6.14 -15.99 3.33
N VAL A 365 -5.78 -14.81 3.81
CA VAL A 365 -5.97 -14.39 5.20
C VAL A 365 -6.76 -13.10 5.19
N ASN A 366 -7.91 -13.08 5.88
CA ASN A 366 -8.77 -11.92 5.97
C ASN A 366 -8.76 -11.33 7.38
N LEU A 367 -8.61 -10.02 7.47
CA LEU A 367 -8.75 -9.29 8.72
C LEU A 367 -10.22 -9.02 9.00
N VAL A 368 -10.75 -9.53 10.11
CA VAL A 368 -12.13 -9.30 10.53
C VAL A 368 -12.22 -8.00 11.31
N ARG A 369 -12.54 -6.92 10.58
CA ARG A 369 -12.85 -5.62 11.17
C ARG A 369 -14.26 -5.64 11.75
N THR A 370 -14.41 -5.10 12.95
CA THR A 370 -15.72 -4.67 13.45
C THR A 370 -16.00 -3.32 12.79
N ASP A 371 -17.02 -3.28 11.94
CA ASP A 371 -17.71 -2.02 11.66
C ASP A 371 -18.63 -1.66 12.82
#